data_AF-A0A0D0AC90-F1
#
_entry.id   AF-A0A0D0AC90-F1
#
_cell.length_a   1.000
_cell.length_b   1.000
_cell.length_c   1.000
_cell.angle_alpha   90.00
_cell.angle_beta   90.00
_cell.angle_gamma   90.00
#
_symmetry.space_group_name_H-M   'P 1'
#
loop_
_entity.id
_entity.type
_entity.pdbx_description
1 polymer ?
#
loop_
_entity_poly.entity_id
_entity_poly.type
_entity_poly.pdbx_seq_one_letter_code
_entity_poly.pdbx_strand_id
1 'polypeptide(L)'
;DRPCGTKYSLKEIQQMVKDDERLQNLSQEEMDQYVSTLEEHHNTKTHGVRANNVSRFNMYALHSPDCHHHKLNGLRNHTGIYATLLVTHGHINDSIQSTWTTTDNSAEFWEDVFGHQIADIARQYEQWACTQNQSNKSPKPSHLASVRQYTEATSYLIPTTEKITHKKNIVMNYHNYETAIVETYGVRLVGWPEGVKFANPSVIGTVVEARKLCDALRSGSCFWKRLSKNELDLFVTELNSHRVASDTV
;
A
#
# COMPACT_ATOMS: atom_id res chain seq x y z
N ASP A 1 27.18 -17.02 -43.40
CA ASP A 1 26.40 -16.88 -42.16
C ASP A 1 27.05 -15.93 -41.18
N ARG A 2 26.32 -14.88 -40.76
CA ARG A 2 26.79 -13.95 -39.71
C ARG A 2 26.49 -14.53 -38.32
N PRO A 3 27.27 -14.21 -37.28
CA PRO A 3 27.00 -14.66 -35.92
C PRO A 3 25.62 -14.16 -35.44
N CYS A 4 24.92 -15.02 -34.69
CA CYS A 4 23.60 -14.75 -34.12
C CYS A 4 23.62 -13.45 -33.31
N GLY A 5 22.69 -12.52 -33.61
CA GLY A 5 22.56 -11.23 -32.92
C GLY A 5 23.16 -10.01 -33.63
N THR A 6 23.77 -10.18 -34.81
CA THR A 6 24.30 -9.06 -35.60
C THR A 6 23.16 -8.29 -36.26
N LYS A 7 23.06 -6.96 -36.02
CA LYS A 7 22.03 -6.11 -36.62
C LYS A 7 22.39 -5.73 -38.07
N TYR A 8 21.39 -5.74 -38.95
CA TYR A 8 21.53 -5.22 -40.31
C TYR A 8 21.43 -3.70 -40.32
N SER A 9 22.17 -3.06 -41.22
CA SER A 9 22.02 -1.64 -41.52
C SER A 9 20.73 -1.38 -42.30
N LEU A 10 20.21 -0.15 -42.21
CA LEU A 10 18.99 0.23 -42.92
C LEU A 10 19.08 -0.02 -44.44
N LYS A 11 20.26 0.21 -45.04
CA LYS A 11 20.50 -0.03 -46.47
C LYS A 11 20.43 -1.51 -46.82
N GLU A 12 20.98 -2.38 -45.98
CA GLU A 12 20.91 -3.84 -46.17
C GLU A 12 19.48 -4.36 -46.03
N ILE A 13 18.71 -3.85 -45.05
CA ILE A 13 17.30 -4.21 -44.86
C ILE A 13 16.48 -3.78 -46.08
N GLN A 14 16.67 -2.55 -46.57
CA GLN A 14 15.98 -2.06 -47.76
C GLN A 14 16.31 -2.88 -49.01
N GLN A 15 17.54 -3.37 -49.13
CA GLN A 15 17.94 -4.24 -50.24
C GLN A 15 17.28 -5.63 -50.11
N MET A 16 17.26 -6.22 -48.92
CA MET A 16 16.57 -7.50 -48.69
C MET A 16 15.07 -7.43 -48.98
N VAL A 17 14.42 -6.32 -48.63
CA VAL A 17 12.99 -6.10 -48.94
C VAL A 17 12.75 -5.96 -50.44
N LYS A 18 13.69 -5.33 -51.17
CA LYS A 18 13.63 -5.21 -52.64
C LYS A 18 13.82 -6.55 -53.35
N ASP A 19 14.67 -7.39 -52.81
CA ASP A 19 15.03 -8.69 -53.41
C ASP A 19 14.04 -9.82 -53.04
N ASP A 20 13.13 -9.60 -52.08
CA ASP A 20 12.10 -10.56 -51.66
C ASP A 20 10.80 -10.41 -52.46
N GLU A 21 10.58 -11.31 -53.42
CA GLU A 21 9.39 -11.35 -54.29
C GLU A 21 8.06 -11.40 -53.52
N ARG A 22 8.03 -11.92 -52.28
CA ARG A 22 6.83 -12.00 -51.44
C ARG A 22 6.43 -10.66 -50.84
N LEU A 23 7.42 -9.79 -50.59
CA LEU A 23 7.20 -8.45 -50.05
C LEU A 23 6.94 -7.40 -51.14
N GLN A 24 7.21 -7.74 -52.42
CA GLN A 24 6.94 -6.87 -53.57
C GLN A 24 5.47 -6.86 -54.00
N ASN A 25 4.73 -7.94 -53.77
CA ASN A 25 3.35 -8.12 -54.23
C ASN A 25 2.34 -8.19 -53.07
N LEU A 26 2.55 -7.39 -52.03
CA LEU A 26 1.66 -7.38 -50.86
C LEU A 26 0.32 -6.73 -51.21
N SER A 27 -0.76 -7.40 -50.82
CA SER A 27 -2.09 -6.78 -50.80
C SER A 27 -2.18 -5.73 -49.71
N GLN A 28 -3.14 -4.80 -49.85
CA GLN A 28 -3.37 -3.76 -48.84
C GLN A 28 -3.69 -4.36 -47.45
N GLU A 29 -4.43 -5.47 -47.42
CA GLU A 29 -4.79 -6.18 -46.18
C GLU A 29 -3.57 -6.79 -45.48
N GLU A 30 -2.63 -7.37 -46.24
CA GLU A 30 -1.38 -7.89 -45.68
C GLU A 30 -0.48 -6.77 -45.17
N MET A 31 -0.43 -5.64 -45.88
CA MET A 31 0.32 -4.46 -45.43
C MET A 31 -0.23 -3.92 -44.11
N ASP A 32 -1.56 -3.82 -43.98
CA ASP A 32 -2.21 -3.37 -42.74
C ASP A 32 -1.98 -4.36 -41.59
N GLN A 33 -1.96 -5.67 -41.87
CA GLN A 33 -1.55 -6.69 -40.88
C GLN A 33 -0.10 -6.52 -40.43
N TYR A 34 0.83 -6.23 -41.34
CA TYR A 34 2.23 -5.98 -40.97
C TYR A 34 2.39 -4.71 -40.14
N VAL A 35 1.66 -3.64 -40.48
CA VAL A 35 1.65 -2.40 -39.68
C VAL A 35 1.08 -2.68 -38.29
N SER A 36 -0.05 -3.36 -38.18
CA SER A 36 -0.65 -3.75 -36.91
C SER A 36 0.31 -4.61 -36.07
N THR A 37 0.96 -5.59 -36.69
CA THR A 37 1.96 -6.45 -36.02
C THR A 37 3.18 -5.66 -35.54
N LEU A 38 3.62 -4.67 -36.33
CA LEU A 38 4.70 -3.77 -35.95
C LEU A 38 4.30 -2.85 -34.80
N GLU A 39 3.08 -2.32 -34.82
CA GLU A 39 2.53 -1.52 -33.72
C GLU A 39 2.42 -2.35 -32.44
N GLU A 40 1.90 -3.58 -32.52
CA GLU A 40 1.86 -4.52 -31.40
C GLU A 40 3.26 -4.85 -30.88
N HIS A 41 4.23 -5.07 -31.76
CA HIS A 41 5.62 -5.32 -31.37
C HIS A 41 6.27 -4.08 -30.74
N HIS A 42 6.02 -2.87 -31.26
CA HIS A 42 6.45 -1.61 -30.66
C HIS A 42 5.80 -1.39 -29.29
N ASN A 43 4.50 -1.68 -29.16
CA ASN A 43 3.75 -1.58 -27.93
C ASN A 43 4.29 -2.57 -26.89
N THR A 44 4.53 -3.82 -27.29
CA THR A 44 5.16 -4.86 -26.46
C THR A 44 6.59 -4.50 -26.05
N LYS A 45 7.37 -3.84 -26.90
CA LYS A 45 8.74 -3.39 -26.56
C LYS A 45 8.76 -2.17 -25.64
N THR A 46 7.73 -1.33 -25.74
CA THR A 46 7.57 -0.10 -24.95
C THR A 46 7.01 -0.42 -23.56
N HIS A 47 6.01 -1.30 -23.47
CA HIS A 47 5.27 -1.61 -22.25
C HIS A 47 5.55 -3.01 -21.67
N GLY A 48 6.24 -3.88 -22.41
CA GLY A 48 6.55 -5.23 -21.95
C GLY A 48 7.50 -5.25 -20.77
N VAL A 49 7.27 -6.20 -19.86
CA VAL A 49 8.10 -6.44 -18.68
C VAL A 49 9.52 -6.80 -19.13
N ARG A 50 10.50 -5.95 -18.81
CA ARG A 50 11.89 -6.18 -19.20
C ARG A 50 12.56 -7.17 -18.24
N ALA A 51 13.18 -8.19 -18.82
CA ALA A 51 13.81 -9.28 -18.08
C ALA A 51 15.13 -8.91 -17.38
N ASN A 52 15.79 -7.80 -17.74
CA ASN A 52 17.12 -7.46 -17.25
C ASN A 52 17.14 -6.12 -16.48
N ASN A 53 17.80 -6.11 -15.31
CA ASN A 53 17.83 -4.97 -14.38
C ASN A 53 18.51 -3.73 -14.98
N VAL A 54 19.55 -3.92 -15.79
CA VAL A 54 20.25 -2.83 -16.50
C VAL A 54 19.31 -2.12 -17.49
N SER A 55 18.44 -2.88 -18.17
CA SER A 55 17.48 -2.35 -19.13
C SER A 55 16.31 -1.60 -18.48
N ARG A 56 16.01 -1.90 -17.21
CA ARG A 56 15.02 -1.20 -16.37
C ARG A 56 15.60 0.11 -15.85
N PHE A 57 16.83 0.07 -15.33
CA PHE A 57 17.56 1.26 -14.90
C PHE A 57 17.76 2.29 -16.02
N ASN A 58 18.17 1.86 -17.22
CA ASN A 58 18.35 2.78 -18.35
C ASN A 58 17.05 3.42 -18.83
N MET A 59 15.89 2.75 -18.68
CA MET A 59 14.59 3.35 -18.97
C MET A 59 14.19 4.37 -17.89
N TYR A 60 14.42 4.04 -16.62
CA TYR A 60 14.23 4.99 -15.52
C TYR A 60 15.12 6.24 -15.68
N ALA A 61 16.37 6.06 -16.09
CA ALA A 61 17.30 7.15 -16.37
C ALA A 61 16.85 8.04 -17.56
N LEU A 62 16.22 7.46 -18.60
CA LEU A 62 15.57 8.21 -19.69
C LEU A 62 14.33 8.98 -19.22
N HIS A 63 13.73 8.53 -18.12
CA HIS A 63 12.62 9.15 -17.40
C HIS A 63 13.13 9.87 -16.14
N SER A 64 14.27 10.57 -16.24
CA SER A 64 14.94 11.25 -15.13
C SER A 64 13.93 12.04 -14.25
N PRO A 65 14.11 12.03 -12.92
CA PRO A 65 13.34 12.86 -11.99
C PRO A 65 13.24 14.32 -12.46
N ASP A 66 14.28 14.85 -13.10
CA ASP A 66 14.33 16.22 -13.60
C ASP A 66 13.30 16.52 -14.70
N CYS A 67 13.04 15.55 -15.58
CA CYS A 67 12.03 15.68 -16.64
C CYS A 67 10.62 15.75 -16.05
N HIS A 68 10.36 14.97 -15.00
CA HIS A 68 9.09 14.97 -14.30
C HIS A 68 8.92 16.24 -13.46
N HIS A 69 9.97 16.67 -12.77
CA HIS A 69 10.01 17.91 -12.02
C HIS A 69 9.66 19.11 -12.93
N HIS A 70 10.30 19.21 -14.11
CA HIS A 70 10.01 20.27 -15.07
C HIS A 70 8.56 20.26 -15.55
N LYS A 71 8.00 19.09 -15.88
CA LYS A 71 6.60 18.97 -16.32
C LYS A 71 5.60 19.32 -15.22
N LEU A 72 5.85 18.87 -13.98
CA LEU A 72 4.98 19.16 -12.85
C LEU A 72 5.00 20.65 -12.49
N ASN A 73 6.18 21.28 -12.52
CA ASN A 73 6.27 22.73 -12.33
C ASN A 73 5.64 23.51 -13.49
N GLY A 74 5.76 23.03 -14.73
CA GLY A 74 5.03 23.59 -15.86
C GLY A 74 3.52 23.55 -15.63
N LEU A 75 2.98 22.40 -15.22
CA LEU A 75 1.57 22.24 -14.90
C LEU A 75 1.12 23.23 -13.81
N ARG A 76 1.90 23.32 -12.72
CA ARG A 76 1.67 24.28 -11.64
C ARG A 76 1.65 25.72 -12.14
N ASN A 77 2.64 26.13 -12.93
CA ASN A 77 2.76 27.49 -13.44
C ASN A 77 1.61 27.87 -14.37
N HIS A 78 1.10 26.93 -15.17
CA HIS A 78 0.04 27.19 -16.13
C HIS A 78 -1.38 27.15 -15.53
N THR A 79 -1.59 26.35 -14.47
CA THR A 79 -2.95 26.02 -14.00
C THR A 79 -3.16 26.24 -12.51
N GLY A 80 -2.10 26.48 -11.75
CA GLY A 80 -2.15 26.50 -10.29
C GLY A 80 -2.31 25.12 -9.64
N ILE A 81 -2.27 24.02 -10.39
CA ILE A 81 -2.39 22.66 -9.83
C ILE A 81 -1.18 22.33 -8.97
N TYR A 82 -1.43 21.84 -7.75
CA TYR A 82 -0.42 21.21 -6.90
C TYR A 82 -0.37 19.71 -7.19
N ALA A 83 0.84 19.17 -7.33
CA ALA A 83 1.05 17.77 -7.62
C ALA A 83 2.26 17.22 -6.85
N THR A 84 2.15 15.94 -6.48
CA THR A 84 3.22 15.16 -5.89
C THR A 84 3.37 13.88 -6.71
N LEU A 85 4.60 13.52 -7.04
CA LEU A 85 4.94 12.28 -7.73
C LEU A 85 5.87 11.46 -6.84
N LEU A 86 5.45 10.23 -6.54
CA LEU A 86 6.25 9.22 -5.86
C LEU A 86 6.57 8.11 -6.86
N VAL A 87 7.85 7.79 -7.04
CA VAL A 87 8.29 6.70 -7.90
C VAL A 87 9.18 5.78 -7.08
N THR A 88 8.82 4.51 -7.04
CA THR A 88 9.56 3.48 -6.31
C THR A 88 9.82 2.28 -7.20
N HIS A 89 10.90 1.55 -6.92
CA HIS A 89 11.05 0.23 -7.47
C HIS A 89 10.06 -0.76 -6.82
N GLY A 90 9.65 -1.77 -7.59
CA GLY A 90 8.73 -2.80 -7.13
C GLY A 90 9.41 -4.08 -6.65
N HIS A 91 10.75 -4.15 -6.66
CA HIS A 91 11.49 -5.36 -6.31
C HIS A 91 12.85 -5.01 -5.67
N ILE A 92 13.20 -5.69 -4.58
CA ILE A 92 14.40 -5.43 -3.76
C ILE A 92 15.74 -5.48 -4.51
N ASN A 93 15.78 -6.21 -5.63
CA ASN A 93 16.96 -6.35 -6.48
C ASN A 93 16.94 -5.40 -7.70
N ASP A 94 15.96 -4.50 -7.78
CA ASP A 94 15.94 -3.46 -8.81
C ASP A 94 16.95 -2.37 -8.41
N SER A 95 17.77 -1.93 -9.36
CA SER A 95 18.79 -0.90 -9.11
C SER A 95 18.22 0.52 -9.22
N ILE A 96 16.92 0.66 -9.47
CA ILE A 96 16.22 1.94 -9.53
C ILE A 96 16.08 2.50 -8.10
N GLN A 97 16.72 3.63 -7.85
CA GLN A 97 16.54 4.35 -6.59
C GLN A 97 15.15 5.01 -6.57
N SER A 98 14.41 4.81 -5.49
CA SER A 98 13.13 5.51 -5.29
C SER A 98 13.35 7.01 -5.23
N THR A 99 12.45 7.76 -5.86
CA THR A 99 12.49 9.22 -5.92
C THR A 99 11.12 9.79 -5.66
N TRP A 100 11.09 11.02 -5.23
CA TRP A 100 9.88 11.81 -5.12
C TRP A 100 10.14 13.21 -5.67
N THR A 101 9.08 13.86 -6.15
CA THR A 101 9.11 15.28 -6.51
C THR A 101 7.77 15.90 -6.19
N THR A 102 7.81 17.15 -5.76
CA THR A 102 6.65 17.97 -5.37
C THR A 102 6.67 19.25 -6.18
N THR A 103 5.51 19.81 -6.45
CA THR A 103 5.40 21.18 -6.98
C THR A 103 5.46 22.18 -5.84
N ASP A 104 6.22 23.26 -5.98
CA ASP A 104 6.21 24.36 -5.01
C ASP A 104 6.48 23.86 -3.57
N ASN A 105 5.95 24.54 -2.55
CA ASN A 105 6.07 24.17 -1.14
C ASN A 105 5.22 22.94 -0.72
N SER A 106 4.70 22.14 -1.65
CA SER A 106 3.82 21.02 -1.29
C SER A 106 4.51 19.88 -0.52
N ALA A 107 5.82 19.94 -0.32
CA ALA A 107 6.51 19.09 0.66
C ALA A 107 6.07 19.40 2.10
N GLU A 108 5.85 20.68 2.44
CA GLU A 108 5.44 21.15 3.78
C GLU A 108 4.07 20.59 4.16
N PHE A 109 3.16 20.43 3.20
CA PHE A 109 1.85 19.81 3.43
C PHE A 109 1.94 18.43 4.09
N TRP A 110 2.94 17.62 3.73
CA TRP A 110 3.11 16.30 4.32
C TRP A 110 3.53 16.37 5.79
N GLU A 111 4.40 17.32 6.13
CA GLU A 111 4.82 17.54 7.52
C GLU A 111 3.70 18.18 8.33
N ASP A 112 3.04 19.22 7.82
CA ASP A 112 2.03 19.99 8.55
C ASP A 112 0.72 19.22 8.77
N VAL A 113 0.29 18.44 7.77
CA VAL A 113 -1.01 17.75 7.81
C VAL A 113 -0.88 16.32 8.29
N PHE A 114 0.16 15.61 7.83
CA PHE A 114 0.38 14.21 8.19
C PHE A 114 1.41 14.02 9.30
N GLY A 115 2.19 15.04 9.66
CA GLY A 115 3.24 14.93 10.69
C GLY A 115 4.47 14.14 10.23
N HIS A 116 4.63 13.91 8.93
CA HIS A 116 5.68 13.04 8.37
C HIS A 116 6.33 13.69 7.16
N GLN A 117 7.65 13.58 7.05
CA GLN A 117 8.33 14.02 5.84
C GLN A 117 7.90 13.15 4.65
N ILE A 118 7.72 13.76 3.47
CA ILE A 118 7.37 13.03 2.25
C ILE A 118 8.38 11.91 1.94
N ALA A 119 9.66 12.09 2.29
CA ALA A 119 10.68 11.07 2.12
C ALA A 119 10.36 9.79 2.93
N ASP A 120 9.83 9.92 4.15
CA ASP A 120 9.41 8.77 4.96
C ASP A 120 8.19 8.08 4.37
N ILE A 121 7.25 8.84 3.82
CA ILE A 121 6.09 8.31 3.11
C ILE A 121 6.52 7.56 1.85
N ALA A 122 7.45 8.13 1.06
CA ALA A 122 8.02 7.49 -0.11
C ALA A 122 8.69 6.16 0.24
N ARG A 123 9.46 6.11 1.35
CA ARG A 123 10.08 4.89 1.86
C ARG A 123 9.05 3.85 2.29
N GLN A 124 7.98 4.25 2.99
CA GLN A 124 6.90 3.33 3.37
C GLN A 124 6.18 2.78 2.13
N TYR A 125 5.96 3.63 1.13
CA TYR A 125 5.36 3.25 -0.14
C TYR A 125 6.24 2.26 -0.92
N GLU A 126 7.55 2.49 -0.94
CA GLU A 126 8.54 1.56 -1.52
C GLU A 126 8.51 0.20 -0.86
N GLN A 127 8.56 0.18 0.47
CA GLN A 127 8.50 -1.08 1.20
C GLN A 127 7.19 -1.82 0.90
N TRP A 128 6.06 -1.12 0.78
CA TRP A 128 4.81 -1.74 0.33
C TRP A 128 4.93 -2.29 -1.10
N ALA A 129 5.40 -1.50 -2.06
CA ALA A 129 5.50 -1.92 -3.46
C ALA A 129 6.38 -3.17 -3.62
N CYS A 130 7.51 -3.22 -2.91
CA CYS A 130 8.42 -4.37 -2.89
C CYS A 130 7.79 -5.66 -2.34
N THR A 131 6.78 -5.55 -1.48
CA THR A 131 6.06 -6.72 -0.95
C THR A 131 5.03 -7.29 -1.91
N GLN A 132 4.54 -6.51 -2.88
CA GLN A 132 3.50 -6.97 -3.81
C GLN A 132 4.03 -8.04 -4.77
N ASN A 133 5.28 -7.92 -5.24
CA ASN A 133 5.87 -8.84 -6.21
C ASN A 133 6.46 -10.12 -5.58
N GLN A 134 6.54 -10.21 -4.25
CA GLN A 134 7.01 -11.41 -3.54
C GLN A 134 5.89 -12.45 -3.31
N SER A 135 4.64 -12.09 -3.60
CA SER A 135 3.45 -12.90 -3.31
C SER A 135 3.28 -14.17 -4.17
N ASN A 136 4.07 -14.35 -5.24
CA ASN A 136 3.96 -15.51 -6.15
C ASN A 136 4.79 -16.74 -5.75
N LYS A 137 5.62 -16.67 -4.70
CA LYS A 137 6.42 -17.80 -4.21
C LYS A 137 6.41 -17.88 -2.69
N SER A 138 5.30 -18.40 -2.16
CA SER A 138 5.05 -18.81 -0.76
C SER A 138 5.12 -17.71 0.34
N PRO A 139 4.38 -17.90 1.46
CA PRO A 139 3.97 -16.79 2.32
C PRO A 139 4.97 -16.56 3.45
N LYS A 140 5.52 -15.35 3.58
CA LYS A 140 6.13 -14.92 4.85
C LYS A 140 5.78 -13.48 5.24
N PRO A 141 5.64 -13.25 6.56
CA PRO A 141 5.08 -12.02 7.12
C PRO A 141 6.17 -10.96 7.21
N SER A 142 6.05 -9.90 6.41
CA SER A 142 6.83 -8.70 6.63
C SER A 142 6.22 -7.90 7.79
N HIS A 143 7.07 -7.21 8.56
CA HIS A 143 6.68 -6.31 9.65
C HIS A 143 5.58 -5.29 9.23
N LEU A 144 5.44 -5.03 7.93
CA LEU A 144 4.40 -4.18 7.33
C LEU A 144 3.05 -4.86 7.17
N ALA A 145 3.00 -6.19 6.98
CA ALA A 145 1.74 -6.93 7.03
C ALA A 145 1.16 -6.90 8.45
N SER A 146 2.01 -6.99 9.48
CA SER A 146 1.59 -6.78 10.86
C SER A 146 1.17 -5.33 11.10
N VAL A 147 1.94 -4.32 10.67
CA VAL A 147 1.52 -2.91 10.75
C VAL A 147 0.16 -2.69 10.09
N ARG A 148 -0.07 -3.24 8.88
CA ARG A 148 -1.36 -3.19 8.18
C ARG A 148 -2.50 -3.79 8.99
N GLN A 149 -2.29 -4.97 9.56
CA GLN A 149 -3.29 -5.64 10.39
C GLN A 149 -3.56 -4.85 11.68
N TYR A 150 -2.55 -4.25 12.30
CA TYR A 150 -2.74 -3.39 13.47
C TYR A 150 -3.48 -2.10 13.13
N THR A 151 -3.13 -1.44 12.01
CA THR A 151 -3.84 -0.23 11.54
C THR A 151 -5.27 -0.55 11.17
N GLU A 152 -5.52 -1.71 10.55
CA GLU A 152 -6.85 -2.16 10.18
C GLU A 152 -7.70 -2.44 11.43
N ALA A 153 -7.21 -3.23 12.38
CA ALA A 153 -7.89 -3.47 13.64
C ALA A 153 -8.20 -2.15 14.39
N THR A 154 -7.26 -1.22 14.42
CA THR A 154 -7.44 0.10 15.05
C THR A 154 -8.51 0.94 14.32
N SER A 155 -8.51 0.90 12.98
CA SER A 155 -9.51 1.58 12.14
C SER A 155 -10.91 1.02 12.29
N TYR A 156 -11.05 -0.24 12.72
CA TYR A 156 -12.34 -0.82 13.09
C TYR A 156 -12.75 -0.44 14.52
N LEU A 157 -11.84 -0.53 15.47
CA LEU A 157 -12.18 -0.38 16.89
C LEU A 157 -12.62 1.04 17.25
N ILE A 158 -11.82 2.07 16.93
CA ILE A 158 -12.10 3.46 17.36
C ILE A 158 -13.40 4.00 16.76
N PRO A 159 -13.61 3.98 15.42
CA PRO A 159 -14.82 4.54 14.83
C PRO A 159 -16.09 3.79 15.25
N THR A 160 -15.99 2.47 15.47
CA THR A 160 -17.13 1.68 15.94
C THR A 160 -17.49 2.05 17.39
N THR A 161 -16.51 2.30 18.26
CA THR A 161 -16.75 2.79 19.63
C THR A 161 -17.42 4.16 19.59
N GLU A 162 -16.95 5.08 18.76
CA GLU A 162 -17.56 6.42 18.63
C GLU A 162 -19.00 6.33 18.12
N LYS A 163 -19.24 5.47 17.14
CA LYS A 163 -20.57 5.25 16.56
C LYS A 163 -21.55 4.68 17.58
N ILE A 164 -21.13 3.68 18.37
CA ILE A 164 -22.01 3.04 19.35
C ILE A 164 -22.22 3.88 20.61
N THR A 165 -21.30 4.77 20.95
CA THR A 165 -21.42 5.68 22.12
C THR A 165 -22.00 7.05 21.78
N HIS A 166 -22.03 7.40 20.48
CA HIS A 166 -22.33 8.75 19.96
C HIS A 166 -21.42 9.86 20.52
N LYS A 167 -20.18 9.52 20.89
CA LYS A 167 -19.17 10.47 21.36
C LYS A 167 -17.95 10.41 20.43
N LYS A 168 -17.38 11.57 20.12
CA LYS A 168 -16.17 11.69 19.29
C LYS A 168 -14.91 11.77 20.14
N ASN A 169 -13.77 11.48 19.53
CA ASN A 169 -12.43 11.56 20.13
C ASN A 169 -12.26 10.61 21.32
N ILE A 170 -12.86 9.42 21.26
CA ILE A 170 -12.66 8.41 22.29
C ILE A 170 -11.27 7.81 22.11
N VAL A 171 -10.43 7.93 23.14
CA VAL A 171 -9.12 7.27 23.19
C VAL A 171 -9.26 5.93 23.88
N MET A 172 -8.85 4.86 23.19
CA MET A 172 -8.87 3.50 23.75
C MET A 172 -7.81 3.36 24.85
N ASN A 173 -8.25 2.99 26.06
CA ASN A 173 -7.36 2.66 27.17
C ASN A 173 -7.45 1.16 27.49
N TYR A 174 -6.47 0.39 27.05
CA TYR A 174 -6.45 -1.06 27.26
C TYR A 174 -5.99 -1.47 28.66
N HIS A 175 -5.21 -0.62 29.34
CA HIS A 175 -4.72 -0.91 30.69
C HIS A 175 -5.83 -0.75 31.74
N ASN A 176 -6.61 0.33 31.61
CA ASN A 176 -7.75 0.64 32.47
C ASN A 176 -9.07 0.40 31.75
N TYR A 177 -9.14 -0.62 30.89
CA TYR A 177 -10.27 -0.86 29.99
C TYR A 177 -11.62 -0.94 30.71
N GLU A 178 -11.66 -1.66 31.82
CA GLU A 178 -12.88 -1.85 32.59
C GLU A 178 -13.47 -0.53 33.11
N THR A 179 -12.63 0.39 33.57
CA THR A 179 -13.07 1.66 34.17
C THR A 179 -13.22 2.75 33.12
N ALA A 180 -12.19 2.95 32.30
CA ALA A 180 -12.11 4.01 31.31
C ALA A 180 -13.01 3.75 30.10
N ILE A 181 -13.34 2.48 29.79
CA ILE A 181 -14.20 2.14 28.64
C ILE A 181 -15.55 1.59 29.10
N VAL A 182 -15.55 0.48 29.86
CA VAL A 182 -16.80 -0.24 30.17
C VAL A 182 -17.68 0.54 31.15
N GLU A 183 -17.14 0.95 32.30
CA GLU A 183 -17.85 1.75 33.31
C GLU A 183 -18.23 3.14 32.76
N THR A 184 -17.30 3.82 32.09
CA THR A 184 -17.50 5.21 31.63
C THR A 184 -18.48 5.35 30.46
N TYR A 185 -18.46 4.41 29.51
CA TYR A 185 -19.26 4.51 28.29
C TYR A 185 -20.36 3.44 28.17
N GLY A 186 -20.42 2.47 29.08
CA GLY A 186 -21.43 1.41 29.05
C GLY A 186 -21.30 0.49 27.84
N VAL A 187 -20.10 0.35 27.28
CA VAL A 187 -19.85 -0.47 26.09
C VAL A 187 -18.71 -1.45 26.35
N ARG A 188 -18.85 -2.66 25.83
CA ARG A 188 -17.87 -3.73 25.99
C ARG A 188 -17.62 -4.43 24.66
N LEU A 189 -16.37 -4.68 24.36
CA LEU A 189 -15.94 -5.53 23.27
C LEU A 189 -16.19 -7.00 23.63
N VAL A 190 -16.95 -7.70 22.80
CA VAL A 190 -17.35 -9.10 22.96
C VAL A 190 -16.73 -9.93 21.84
N GLY A 191 -16.32 -11.16 22.15
CA GLY A 191 -15.78 -12.10 21.17
C GLY A 191 -14.35 -11.81 20.73
N TRP A 192 -13.53 -11.25 21.64
CA TRP A 192 -12.10 -11.13 21.42
C TRP A 192 -11.49 -12.53 21.14
N PRO A 193 -10.65 -12.69 20.11
CA PRO A 193 -10.19 -14.01 19.67
C PRO A 193 -9.34 -14.73 20.72
N GLU A 194 -9.57 -16.04 20.83
CA GLU A 194 -8.84 -16.91 21.76
C GLU A 194 -7.35 -17.02 21.38
N GLY A 195 -6.50 -16.98 22.40
CA GLY A 195 -5.04 -17.00 22.24
C GLY A 195 -4.43 -15.68 21.76
N VAL A 196 -5.21 -14.60 21.67
CA VAL A 196 -4.70 -13.24 21.42
C VAL A 196 -4.77 -12.44 22.71
N LYS A 197 -3.63 -11.93 23.19
CA LYS A 197 -3.59 -11.07 24.38
C LYS A 197 -4.48 -9.85 24.19
N PHE A 198 -5.36 -9.57 25.15
CA PHE A 198 -6.17 -8.35 25.16
C PHE A 198 -5.27 -7.14 25.45
N ALA A 199 -4.91 -6.41 24.40
CA ALA A 199 -3.99 -5.28 24.45
C ALA A 199 -4.23 -4.35 23.26
N ASN A 200 -3.55 -3.21 23.26
CA ASN A 200 -3.51 -2.34 22.09
C ASN A 200 -3.05 -3.15 20.87
N PRO A 201 -3.77 -3.09 19.72
CA PRO A 201 -3.39 -3.82 18.52
C PRO A 201 -1.92 -3.64 18.13
N SER A 202 -1.36 -2.44 18.29
CA SER A 202 0.06 -2.15 18.01
C SER A 202 1.08 -2.91 18.87
N VAL A 203 0.64 -3.48 20.00
CA VAL A 203 1.47 -4.22 20.98
C VAL A 203 1.29 -5.74 20.84
N ILE A 204 0.40 -6.21 19.97
CA ILE A 204 0.19 -7.64 19.72
C ILE A 204 1.44 -8.20 19.04
N GLY A 205 2.11 -9.16 19.68
CA GLY A 205 3.49 -9.54 19.36
C GLY A 205 3.68 -10.32 18.05
N THR A 206 2.62 -10.95 17.52
CA THR A 206 2.74 -11.76 16.30
C THR A 206 1.75 -11.37 15.21
N VAL A 207 2.19 -11.54 13.96
CA VAL A 207 1.37 -11.29 12.77
C VAL A 207 0.15 -12.23 12.70
N VAL A 208 0.28 -13.44 13.27
CA VAL A 208 -0.80 -14.44 13.30
C VAL A 208 -1.91 -14.00 14.26
N GLU A 209 -1.56 -13.49 15.43
CA GLU A 209 -2.53 -12.94 16.38
C GLU A 209 -3.21 -11.69 15.83
N ALA A 210 -2.44 -10.81 15.17
CA ALA A 210 -2.97 -9.63 14.48
C ALA A 210 -4.03 -10.01 13.45
N ARG A 211 -3.75 -11.08 12.67
CA ARG A 211 -4.68 -11.61 11.66
C ARG A 211 -5.97 -12.10 12.28
N LYS A 212 -5.86 -12.93 13.32
CA LYS A 212 -7.03 -13.47 14.04
C LYS A 212 -7.93 -12.34 14.53
N LEU A 213 -7.35 -11.26 15.06
CA LEU A 213 -8.11 -10.09 15.48
C LEU A 213 -8.80 -9.39 14.31
N CYS A 214 -8.09 -9.15 13.20
CA CYS A 214 -8.70 -8.54 12.01
C CYS A 214 -9.84 -9.37 11.45
N ASP A 215 -9.64 -10.68 11.32
CA ASP A 215 -10.66 -11.59 10.80
C ASP A 215 -11.85 -11.69 11.75
N ALA A 216 -11.63 -11.65 13.07
CA ALA A 216 -12.71 -11.62 14.05
C ALA A 216 -13.54 -10.33 13.96
N LEU A 217 -12.89 -9.17 13.82
CA LEU A 217 -13.56 -7.88 13.63
C LEU A 217 -14.33 -7.83 12.30
N ARG A 218 -13.74 -8.34 11.21
CA ARG A 218 -14.36 -8.33 9.87
C ARG A 218 -15.55 -9.28 9.77
N SER A 219 -15.44 -10.46 10.39
CA SER A 219 -16.54 -11.44 10.45
C SER A 219 -17.66 -11.03 11.41
N GLY A 220 -17.44 -10.02 12.25
CA GLY A 220 -18.37 -9.61 13.30
C GLY A 220 -18.43 -10.59 14.48
N SER A 221 -17.49 -11.53 14.58
CA SER A 221 -17.35 -12.39 15.76
C SER A 221 -16.73 -11.63 16.94
N CYS A 222 -15.91 -10.61 16.67
CA CYS A 222 -15.49 -9.60 17.64
C CYS A 222 -16.20 -8.27 17.36
N PHE A 223 -16.96 -7.74 18.32
CA PHE A 223 -17.75 -6.52 18.11
C PHE A 223 -18.03 -5.77 19.42
N TRP A 224 -18.41 -4.50 19.31
CA TRP A 224 -18.86 -3.70 20.45
C TRP A 224 -20.32 -3.98 20.78
N LYS A 225 -20.58 -4.34 22.04
CA LYS A 225 -21.91 -4.47 22.62
C LYS A 225 -22.16 -3.32 23.58
N ARG A 226 -23.32 -2.66 23.44
CA ARG A 226 -23.82 -1.73 24.46
C ARG A 226 -24.42 -2.53 25.61
N LEU A 227 -24.00 -2.26 26.83
CA LEU A 227 -24.56 -2.86 28.03
C LEU A 227 -25.90 -2.20 28.37
N SER A 228 -26.87 -3.01 28.77
CA SER A 228 -28.07 -2.52 29.44
C SER A 228 -27.72 -1.94 30.81
N LYS A 229 -28.62 -1.12 31.37
CA LYS A 229 -28.43 -0.53 32.69
C LYS A 229 -28.16 -1.59 33.76
N ASN A 230 -28.93 -2.68 33.75
CA ASN A 230 -28.77 -3.77 34.70
C ASN A 230 -27.41 -4.49 34.54
N GLU A 231 -26.97 -4.73 33.30
CA GLU A 231 -25.65 -5.33 33.04
C GLU A 231 -24.50 -4.42 33.51
N LEU A 232 -24.65 -3.11 33.33
CA LEU A 232 -23.66 -2.13 33.79
C LEU A 232 -23.62 -2.03 35.32
N ASP A 233 -24.78 -1.97 35.98
CA ASP A 233 -24.87 -1.88 37.44
C ASP A 233 -24.29 -3.14 38.12
N LEU A 234 -24.57 -4.32 37.57
CA LEU A 234 -23.96 -5.58 38.02
C LEU A 234 -22.44 -5.54 37.85
N PHE A 235 -21.96 -5.10 36.69
CA PHE A 235 -20.52 -5.00 36.44
C PHE A 235 -19.83 -4.02 37.38
N VAL A 236 -20.40 -2.84 37.62
CA VAL A 236 -19.83 -1.84 38.55
C VAL A 236 -19.81 -2.37 39.98
N THR A 237 -20.83 -3.14 40.38
CA THR A 237 -20.88 -3.78 41.70
C THR A 237 -19.74 -4.79 41.86
N GLU A 238 -19.50 -5.63 40.85
CA GLU A 238 -18.40 -6.60 40.83
C GLU A 238 -17.03 -5.91 40.82
N LEU A 239 -16.86 -4.85 40.03
CA LEU A 239 -15.61 -4.10 39.96
C LEU A 239 -15.28 -3.41 41.30
N ASN A 240 -16.30 -2.87 41.98
CA ASN A 240 -16.12 -2.27 43.31
C ASN A 240 -15.77 -3.29 44.39
N SER A 241 -16.30 -4.52 44.33
CA SER A 241 -15.91 -5.56 45.30
C SER A 241 -14.44 -5.95 45.14
N HIS A 242 -13.92 -6.01 43.90
CA HIS A 242 -12.51 -6.25 43.62
C HIS A 242 -11.58 -5.12 44.10
N ARG A 243 -12.00 -3.86 44.01
CA ARG A 243 -11.24 -2.71 44.54
C ARG A 243 -11.07 -2.81 46.05
N VAL A 244 -12.16 -3.07 46.78
CA VAL A 244 -12.16 -3.20 48.24
C VAL A 244 -11.29 -4.39 48.71
N ALA A 245 -11.29 -5.49 47.94
CA ALA A 245 -10.44 -6.65 48.23
C ALA A 245 -8.94 -6.41 47.95
N SER A 246 -8.59 -5.48 47.06
CA SER A 246 -7.19 -5.13 46.74
C SER A 246 -6.59 -4.13 47.72
N ASP A 247 -7.43 -3.29 48.35
CA ASP A 247 -7.03 -2.30 49.36
C ASP A 247 -6.87 -2.88 50.78
N THR A 248 -7.14 -4.18 50.96
CA THR A 248 -7.10 -4.89 52.26
C THR A 248 -5.89 -5.82 52.44
N VAL A 249 -4.88 -5.71 51.57
CA VAL A 249 -3.58 -6.42 51.63
C VAL A 249 -2.44 -5.44 51.79
#